data_AF-A0A7K1FU23-F1
#
_entry.id   AF-A0A7K1FU23-F1
#
_cell.length_a   1.000
_cell.length_b   1.000
_cell.length_c   1.000
_cell.angle_alpha   90.00
_cell.angle_beta   90.00
_cell.angle_gamma   90.00
#
_symmetry.space_group_name_H-M   'P 1'
#
loop_
_entity.id
_entity.type
_entity.pdbx_description
1 polymer ?
#
loop_
_entity_poly.entity_id
_entity_poly.type
_entity_poly.pdbx_seq_one_letter_code
_entity_poly.pdbx_strand_id
1 'polypeptide(L)'
;MNLSDIISWLPMVVTGAAIPIITTFFNNKSLTKRDIMKYENDRKIATEEREFEQSVNYKENLIKTVGEIYQLLSYFEHNISSTKSLIESTKKLTPDEWDTKYENELEKLIQLKSIVIARLPDYYDSIIIISNLHNVFWGYQRTLLMTDPKENMEGYRSLTEILIETQNKARKEIEYIILRLRKYAENVNEEYELNM
;
A
#
# COMPACT_ATOMS: atom_id res chain seq x y z
N MET A 1 -27.04 -44.59 74.40
CA MET A 1 -27.00 -43.25 73.79
C MET A 1 -28.42 -42.70 73.87
N ASN A 2 -28.65 -41.68 74.68
CA ASN A 2 -30.00 -41.20 74.97
C ASN A 2 -30.51 -40.32 73.82
N LEU A 3 -31.83 -40.29 73.58
CA LEU A 3 -32.44 -39.49 72.52
C LEU A 3 -32.08 -37.98 72.66
N SER A 4 -31.83 -37.52 73.89
CA SER A 4 -31.39 -36.15 74.22
C SER A 4 -29.98 -35.80 73.72
N ASP A 5 -29.08 -36.79 73.61
CA ASP A 5 -27.70 -36.59 73.15
C ASP A 5 -27.63 -36.43 71.63
N ILE A 6 -28.59 -37.05 70.91
CA ILE A 6 -28.74 -36.93 69.46
C ILE A 6 -29.31 -35.55 69.10
N ILE A 7 -30.25 -35.03 69.90
CA ILE A 7 -30.89 -33.72 69.69
C ILE A 7 -29.94 -32.55 69.99
N SER A 8 -28.99 -32.69 70.92
CA SER A 8 -28.00 -31.64 71.24
C SER A 8 -26.88 -31.51 70.20
N TRP A 9 -26.57 -32.59 69.47
CA TRP A 9 -25.57 -32.61 68.38
C TRP A 9 -26.14 -32.20 67.02
N LEU A 10 -27.47 -32.30 66.82
CA LEU A 10 -28.16 -31.94 65.59
C LEU A 10 -27.87 -30.50 65.11
N PRO A 11 -27.89 -29.46 65.96
CA PRO A 11 -27.52 -28.11 65.56
C PRO A 11 -26.07 -27.99 65.09
N MET A 12 -25.15 -28.74 65.71
CA MET A 12 -23.71 -28.73 65.40
C MET A 12 -23.38 -29.48 64.10
N VAL A 13 -24.10 -30.56 63.81
CA VAL A 13 -24.00 -31.31 62.55
C VAL A 13 -24.65 -30.53 61.39
N VAL A 14 -25.80 -29.90 61.63
CA VAL A 14 -26.49 -29.07 60.63
C VAL A 14 -25.70 -27.80 60.32
N THR A 15 -25.12 -27.13 61.31
CA THR A 15 -24.21 -25.98 61.09
C THR A 15 -22.88 -26.40 60.48
N GLY A 16 -22.31 -27.53 60.90
CA GLY A 16 -21.06 -28.09 60.37
C GLY A 16 -21.15 -28.50 58.90
N ALA A 17 -22.31 -28.95 58.41
CA ALA A 17 -22.54 -29.27 57.01
C ALA A 17 -23.00 -28.06 56.17
N ALA A 18 -23.75 -27.11 56.77
CA ALA A 18 -24.24 -25.93 56.06
C ALA A 18 -23.13 -24.94 55.68
N ILE A 19 -22.13 -24.73 56.57
CA ILE A 19 -21.04 -23.77 56.32
C ILE A 19 -20.18 -24.16 55.09
N PRO A 20 -19.75 -25.43 54.92
CA PRO A 20 -19.05 -25.88 53.72
C PRO A 20 -19.87 -25.73 52.43
N ILE A 21 -21.18 -26.00 52.47
CA ILE A 21 -22.07 -25.89 51.29
C ILE A 21 -22.24 -24.43 50.87
N ILE A 22 -22.44 -23.53 51.84
CA ILE A 22 -22.57 -22.09 51.58
C ILE A 22 -21.26 -21.52 51.03
N THR A 23 -20.12 -21.84 51.65
CA THR A 23 -18.81 -21.37 51.19
C THR A 23 -18.43 -21.92 49.81
N THR A 24 -18.75 -23.17 49.49
CA THR A 24 -18.57 -23.72 48.13
C THR A 24 -19.49 -23.05 47.11
N PHE A 25 -20.74 -22.74 47.45
CA PHE A 25 -21.64 -21.99 46.56
C PHE A 25 -21.11 -20.58 46.24
N PHE A 26 -20.65 -19.85 47.26
CA PHE A 26 -20.06 -18.52 47.08
C PHE A 26 -18.73 -18.58 46.31
N ASN A 27 -17.86 -19.56 46.60
CA ASN A 27 -16.62 -19.77 45.85
C ASN A 27 -16.90 -20.13 44.39
N ASN A 28 -17.84 -21.03 44.10
CA ASN A 28 -18.22 -21.36 42.73
C ASN A 28 -18.75 -20.15 41.98
N LYS A 29 -19.63 -19.35 42.60
CA LYS A 29 -20.16 -18.12 41.97
C LYS A 29 -19.09 -17.07 41.72
N SER A 30 -18.16 -16.91 42.67
CA SER A 30 -16.97 -16.05 42.54
C SER A 30 -16.06 -16.49 41.40
N LEU A 31 -15.77 -17.80 41.33
CA LEU A 31 -14.97 -18.42 40.26
C LEU A 31 -15.62 -18.22 38.89
N THR A 32 -16.92 -18.52 38.75
CA THR A 32 -17.65 -18.31 37.49
C THR A 32 -17.61 -16.85 37.04
N LYS A 33 -17.77 -15.89 37.97
CA LYS A 33 -17.69 -14.46 37.64
C LYS A 33 -16.29 -14.06 37.16
N ARG A 34 -15.24 -14.61 37.79
CA ARG A 34 -13.84 -14.40 37.39
C ARG A 34 -13.54 -15.01 36.02
N ASP A 35 -14.05 -16.20 35.76
CA ASP A 35 -13.84 -16.89 34.49
C ASP A 35 -14.54 -16.17 33.33
N ILE A 36 -15.74 -15.63 33.56
CA ILE A 36 -16.44 -14.77 32.58
C ILE A 36 -15.64 -13.50 32.31
N MET A 37 -15.20 -12.78 33.35
CA MET A 37 -14.40 -11.56 33.17
C MET A 37 -13.08 -11.85 32.45
N LYS A 38 -12.43 -12.97 32.79
CA LYS A 38 -11.20 -13.39 32.11
C LYS A 38 -11.48 -13.66 30.64
N TYR A 39 -12.53 -14.40 30.31
CA TYR A 39 -12.90 -14.69 28.93
C TYR A 39 -13.22 -13.41 28.13
N GLU A 40 -13.96 -12.47 28.71
CA GLU A 40 -14.26 -11.19 28.07
C GLU A 40 -12.99 -10.36 27.82
N ASN A 41 -12.07 -10.35 28.79
CA ASN A 41 -10.81 -9.63 28.68
C ASN A 41 -9.88 -10.29 27.65
N ASP A 42 -9.73 -11.61 27.68
CA ASP A 42 -8.92 -12.38 26.73
C ASP A 42 -9.46 -12.18 25.31
N ARG A 43 -10.78 -12.15 25.12
CA ARG A 43 -11.41 -11.86 23.82
C ARG A 43 -11.15 -10.43 23.36
N LYS A 44 -11.21 -9.46 24.28
CA LYS A 44 -10.92 -8.05 23.99
C LYS A 44 -9.46 -7.88 23.54
N ILE A 45 -8.53 -8.42 24.31
CA ILE A 45 -7.09 -8.40 23.99
C ILE A 45 -6.83 -9.05 22.62
N ALA A 46 -7.39 -10.23 22.35
CA ALA A 46 -7.21 -10.90 21.07
C ALA A 46 -7.80 -10.11 19.88
N THR A 47 -8.83 -9.29 20.12
CA THR A 47 -9.41 -8.42 19.08
C THR A 47 -8.49 -7.22 18.83
N GLU A 48 -8.01 -6.57 19.89
CA GLU A 48 -7.07 -5.45 19.82
C GLU A 48 -5.75 -5.86 19.17
N GLU A 49 -5.20 -7.02 19.51
CA GLU A 49 -4.00 -7.60 18.88
C GLU A 49 -4.20 -7.81 17.38
N ARG A 50 -5.37 -8.32 16.97
CA ARG A 50 -5.68 -8.56 15.55
C ARG A 50 -5.84 -7.27 14.76
N GLU A 51 -6.51 -6.27 15.33
CA GLU A 51 -6.66 -4.95 14.73
C GLU A 51 -5.30 -4.25 14.58
N PHE A 52 -4.44 -4.38 15.59
CA PHE A 52 -3.06 -3.90 15.53
C PHE A 52 -2.24 -4.62 14.46
N GLU A 53 -2.29 -5.95 14.39
CA GLU A 53 -1.58 -6.70 13.35
C GLU A 53 -2.08 -6.34 11.93
N GLN A 54 -3.38 -6.13 11.77
CA GLN A 54 -3.96 -5.68 10.49
C GLN A 54 -3.49 -4.28 10.11
N SER A 55 -3.39 -3.35 11.07
CA SER A 55 -2.94 -1.98 10.81
C SER A 55 -1.45 -1.94 10.43
N VAL A 56 -0.61 -2.72 11.10
CA VAL A 56 0.82 -2.89 10.76
C VAL A 56 0.96 -3.47 9.36
N ASN A 57 0.27 -4.57 9.06
CA ASN A 57 0.30 -5.19 7.73
C ASN A 57 -0.21 -4.24 6.64
N TYR A 58 -1.26 -3.46 6.91
CA TYR A 58 -1.76 -2.46 5.98
C TYR A 58 -0.70 -1.40 5.67
N LYS A 59 -0.02 -0.89 6.70
CA LYS A 59 1.05 0.10 6.58
C LYS A 59 2.23 -0.42 5.76
N GLU A 60 2.73 -1.62 6.05
CA GLU A 60 3.84 -2.21 5.31
C GLU A 60 3.50 -2.36 3.82
N ASN A 61 2.30 -2.86 3.52
CA ASN A 61 1.79 -2.97 2.16
C ASN A 61 1.68 -1.62 1.46
N LEU A 62 1.26 -0.58 2.18
CA LEU A 62 1.13 0.77 1.67
C LEU A 62 2.48 1.39 1.34
N ILE A 63 3.48 1.28 2.22
CA ILE A 63 4.85 1.75 1.98
C ILE A 63 5.46 1.03 0.78
N LYS A 64 5.28 -0.29 0.69
CA LYS A 64 5.73 -1.08 -0.46
C LYS A 64 5.08 -0.58 -1.76
N THR A 65 3.77 -0.37 -1.74
CA THR A 65 3.00 0.16 -2.88
C THR A 65 3.53 1.52 -3.33
N VAL A 66 3.78 2.44 -2.40
CA VAL A 66 4.36 3.76 -2.69
C VAL A 66 5.74 3.62 -3.34
N GLY A 67 6.58 2.71 -2.82
CA GLY A 67 7.89 2.40 -3.40
C GLY A 67 7.80 1.85 -4.82
N GLU A 68 6.87 0.94 -5.10
CA GLU A 68 6.63 0.38 -6.43
C GLU A 68 6.19 1.47 -7.42
N ILE A 69 5.25 2.34 -7.03
CA ILE A 69 4.81 3.47 -7.87
C ILE A 69 5.98 4.41 -8.15
N TYR A 70 6.78 4.75 -7.14
CA TYR A 70 7.94 5.62 -7.30
C TYR A 70 8.95 5.04 -8.31
N GLN A 71 9.23 3.74 -8.22
CA GLN A 71 10.13 3.05 -9.15
C GLN A 71 9.60 3.11 -10.59
N LEU A 72 8.31 2.85 -10.79
CA LEU A 72 7.68 2.91 -12.11
C LEU A 72 7.68 4.33 -12.68
N LEU A 73 7.36 5.35 -11.87
CA LEU A 73 7.39 6.75 -12.31
C LEU A 73 8.82 7.19 -12.70
N SER A 74 9.81 6.84 -11.88
CA SER A 74 11.23 7.13 -12.17
C SER A 74 11.70 6.44 -13.45
N TYR A 75 11.25 5.19 -13.67
CA TYR A 75 11.51 4.43 -14.87
C TYR A 75 10.95 5.14 -16.13
N PHE A 76 9.70 5.62 -16.08
CA PHE A 76 9.10 6.35 -17.19
C PHE A 76 9.77 7.69 -17.45
N GLU A 77 10.14 8.42 -16.40
CA GLU A 77 10.88 9.67 -16.56
C GLU A 77 12.21 9.46 -17.29
N HIS A 78 12.93 8.39 -16.95
CA HIS A 78 14.16 8.01 -17.62
C HIS A 78 13.91 7.65 -19.10
N ASN A 79 12.83 6.92 -19.38
CA ASN A 79 12.56 6.41 -20.72
C ASN A 79 12.10 7.46 -21.73
N ILE A 80 11.49 8.55 -21.26
CA ILE A 80 11.11 9.69 -22.10
C ILE A 80 12.15 10.82 -22.09
N SER A 81 13.37 10.53 -21.64
CA SER A 81 14.45 11.51 -21.60
C SER A 81 14.95 11.86 -23.00
N SER A 82 15.08 13.16 -23.30
CA SER A 82 15.70 13.68 -24.52
C SER A 82 17.13 13.16 -24.70
N THR A 83 17.87 12.92 -23.60
CA THR A 83 19.21 12.32 -23.67
C THR A 83 19.14 10.89 -24.18
N LYS A 84 18.15 10.11 -23.71
CA LYS A 84 17.94 8.73 -24.16
C LYS A 84 17.49 8.71 -25.62
N SER A 85 16.52 9.56 -25.98
CA SER A 85 16.07 9.76 -27.36
C SER A 85 17.24 10.10 -28.30
N LEU A 86 18.10 11.05 -27.92
CA LEU A 86 19.29 11.40 -28.71
C LEU A 86 20.23 10.20 -28.88
N ILE A 87 20.51 9.46 -27.80
CA ILE A 87 21.34 8.25 -27.86
C ILE A 87 20.73 7.20 -28.80
N GLU A 88 19.43 6.98 -28.72
CA GLU A 88 18.72 5.98 -29.53
C GLU A 88 18.64 6.38 -31.00
N SER A 89 18.42 7.67 -31.29
CA SER A 89 18.52 8.24 -32.64
C SER A 89 19.93 8.11 -33.22
N THR A 90 20.96 8.27 -32.40
CA THR A 90 22.36 8.14 -32.83
C THR A 90 22.77 6.67 -33.05
N LYS A 91 22.13 5.73 -32.33
CA LYS A 91 22.38 4.28 -32.44
C LYS A 91 21.77 3.63 -33.69
N LYS A 92 21.01 4.38 -34.50
CA LYS A 92 20.27 3.86 -35.68
C LYS A 92 19.36 2.67 -35.34
N LEU A 93 18.66 2.75 -34.21
CA LEU A 93 17.57 1.81 -33.92
C LEU A 93 16.57 1.84 -35.08
N THR A 94 16.16 0.67 -35.55
CA THR A 94 15.10 0.59 -36.57
C THR A 94 13.75 0.91 -35.95
N PRO A 95 12.76 1.37 -36.74
CA PRO A 95 11.39 1.52 -36.24
C PRO A 95 10.82 0.23 -35.63
N ASP A 96 11.16 -0.95 -36.15
CA ASP A 96 10.64 -2.23 -35.64
C ASP A 96 11.22 -2.58 -34.27
N GLU A 97 12.51 -2.31 -34.06
CA GLU A 97 13.15 -2.47 -32.75
C GLU A 97 12.61 -1.46 -31.73
N TRP A 98 12.23 -0.26 -32.19
CA TRP A 98 11.55 0.74 -31.37
C TRP A 98 10.15 0.28 -30.97
N ASP A 99 9.36 -0.23 -31.91
CA ASP A 99 8.01 -0.72 -31.67
C ASP A 99 8.01 -1.91 -30.68
N THR A 100 8.99 -2.82 -30.79
CA THR A 100 9.17 -3.94 -29.83
C THR A 100 9.50 -3.46 -28.42
N LYS A 101 10.33 -2.42 -28.29
CA LYS A 101 10.61 -1.82 -26.98
C LYS A 101 9.35 -1.19 -26.38
N TYR A 102 8.55 -0.51 -27.21
CA TYR A 102 7.32 0.15 -26.76
C TYR A 102 6.32 -0.84 -26.15
N GLU A 103 6.19 -2.05 -26.71
CA GLU A 103 5.32 -3.09 -26.13
C GLU A 103 5.70 -3.42 -24.68
N ASN A 104 7.00 -3.52 -24.38
CA ASN A 104 7.49 -3.74 -23.01
C ASN A 104 7.27 -2.54 -22.07
N GLU A 105 7.11 -1.33 -22.62
CA GLU A 105 6.74 -0.14 -21.86
C GLU A 105 5.25 -0.12 -21.52
N LEU A 106 4.40 -0.56 -22.45
CA LEU A 106 2.96 -0.63 -22.27
C LEU A 106 2.58 -1.53 -21.09
N GLU A 107 3.24 -2.68 -20.94
CA GLU A 107 3.02 -3.58 -19.80
C GLU A 107 3.27 -2.87 -18.46
N LYS A 108 4.36 -2.11 -18.35
CA LYS A 108 4.69 -1.35 -17.14
C LYS A 108 3.70 -0.20 -16.92
N LEU A 109 3.20 0.44 -17.98
CA LEU A 109 2.18 1.49 -17.86
C LEU A 109 0.86 0.91 -17.35
N ILE A 110 0.48 -0.28 -17.81
CA ILE A 110 -0.69 -1.01 -17.32
C ILE A 110 -0.49 -1.38 -15.85
N GLN A 111 0.70 -1.86 -15.47
CA GLN A 111 1.03 -2.15 -14.08
C GLN A 111 0.87 -0.90 -13.19
N LEU A 112 1.45 0.24 -13.60
CA LEU A 112 1.32 1.50 -12.87
C LEU A 112 -0.14 1.93 -12.69
N LYS A 113 -0.93 1.91 -13.77
CA LYS A 113 -2.37 2.21 -13.73
C LYS A 113 -3.12 1.29 -12.77
N SER A 114 -2.79 0.00 -12.77
CA SER A 114 -3.45 -1.02 -11.96
C SER A 114 -3.15 -0.85 -10.46
N ILE A 115 -1.90 -0.53 -10.12
CA ILE A 115 -1.52 -0.27 -8.73
C ILE A 115 -2.21 1.01 -8.25
N VAL A 116 -2.18 2.08 -9.04
CA VAL A 116 -2.75 3.37 -8.65
C VAL A 116 -4.26 3.31 -8.52
N ILE A 117 -5.00 2.71 -9.46
CA ILE A 117 -6.46 2.62 -9.35
C ILE A 117 -6.90 1.80 -8.13
N ALA A 118 -6.13 0.77 -7.76
CA ALA A 118 -6.48 -0.12 -6.66
C ALA A 118 -6.15 0.48 -5.27
N ARG A 119 -5.13 1.34 -5.19
CA ARG A 119 -4.55 1.75 -3.89
C ARG A 119 -4.54 3.25 -3.66
N LEU A 120 -4.45 4.05 -4.71
CA LEU A 120 -4.33 5.51 -4.65
C LEU A 120 -5.11 6.17 -5.79
N PRO A 121 -6.42 5.95 -5.87
CA PRO A 121 -7.24 6.34 -7.03
C PRO A 121 -7.21 7.84 -7.33
N ASP A 122 -6.94 8.69 -6.33
CA ASP A 122 -6.83 10.13 -6.48
C ASP A 122 -5.72 10.56 -7.46
N TYR A 123 -4.71 9.72 -7.70
CA TYR A 123 -3.64 10.00 -8.67
C TYR A 123 -3.93 9.45 -10.06
N TYR A 124 -5.04 8.73 -10.26
CA TYR A 124 -5.30 8.00 -11.51
C TYR A 124 -5.34 8.93 -12.73
N ASP A 125 -5.96 10.10 -12.62
CA ASP A 125 -6.02 11.07 -13.72
C ASP A 125 -4.63 11.56 -14.14
N SER A 126 -3.74 11.86 -13.17
CA SER A 126 -2.34 12.21 -13.46
C SER A 126 -1.60 11.05 -14.12
N ILE A 127 -1.85 9.80 -13.74
CA ILE A 127 -1.27 8.62 -14.40
C ILE A 127 -1.78 8.48 -15.84
N ILE A 128 -3.05 8.79 -16.11
CA ILE A 128 -3.58 8.82 -17.48
C ILE A 128 -2.87 9.88 -18.31
N ILE A 129 -2.63 11.08 -17.76
CA ILE A 129 -1.88 12.13 -18.43
C ILE A 129 -0.45 11.66 -18.76
N ILE A 130 0.26 11.07 -17.79
CA ILE A 130 1.61 10.52 -18.00
C ILE A 130 1.61 9.46 -19.10
N SER A 131 0.65 8.53 -19.08
CA SER A 131 0.53 7.49 -20.11
C SER A 131 0.30 8.07 -21.50
N ASN A 132 -0.52 9.12 -21.62
CA ASN A 132 -0.78 9.77 -22.90
C ASN A 132 0.48 10.49 -23.42
N LEU A 133 1.18 11.22 -22.54
CA LEU A 133 2.43 11.89 -22.88
C LEU A 133 3.51 10.89 -23.28
N HIS A 134 3.58 9.75 -22.61
CA HIS A 134 4.48 8.66 -22.98
C HIS A 134 4.18 8.17 -24.40
N ASN A 135 2.92 7.87 -24.73
CA ASN A 135 2.54 7.43 -26.07
C ASN A 135 2.88 8.47 -27.14
N VAL A 136 2.64 9.74 -26.86
CA VAL A 136 2.99 10.86 -27.75
C VAL A 136 4.50 10.92 -27.99
N PHE A 137 5.29 10.84 -26.92
CA PHE A 137 6.76 10.82 -27.01
C PHE A 137 7.26 9.68 -27.90
N TRP A 138 6.74 8.46 -27.67
CA TRP A 138 7.14 7.29 -28.44
C TRP A 138 6.80 7.40 -29.93
N GLY A 139 5.63 7.93 -30.27
CA GLY A 139 5.24 8.17 -31.67
C GLY A 139 6.13 9.20 -32.38
N TYR A 140 6.44 10.31 -31.71
CA TYR A 140 7.34 11.32 -32.28
C TYR A 140 8.78 10.83 -32.37
N GLN A 141 9.26 10.04 -31.40
CA GLN A 141 10.60 9.46 -31.44
C GLN A 141 10.72 8.46 -32.61
N ARG A 142 9.69 7.64 -32.84
CA ARG A 142 9.62 6.76 -34.01
C ARG A 142 9.74 7.55 -35.32
N THR A 143 9.06 8.70 -35.40
CA THR A 143 9.12 9.58 -36.57
C THR A 143 10.50 10.22 -36.74
N LEU A 144 11.12 10.63 -35.63
CA LEU A 144 12.47 11.19 -35.61
C LEU A 144 13.50 10.17 -36.11
N LEU A 145 13.37 8.88 -35.74
CA LEU A 145 14.24 7.79 -36.22
C LEU A 145 14.20 7.60 -37.74
N MET A 146 13.06 7.92 -38.37
CA MET A 146 12.88 7.82 -39.83
C MET A 146 13.29 9.10 -40.56
N THR A 147 13.63 10.18 -39.85
CA THR A 147 13.95 11.48 -40.44
C THR A 147 15.46 11.62 -40.58
N ASP A 148 15.98 11.65 -41.81
CA ASP A 148 17.39 11.97 -42.04
C ASP A 148 17.61 13.49 -41.88
N PRO A 149 18.39 13.95 -40.88
CA PRO A 149 18.67 15.37 -40.70
C PRO A 149 19.41 16.01 -41.89
N LYS A 150 20.07 15.22 -42.74
CA LYS A 150 20.69 15.73 -43.98
C LYS A 150 19.67 16.04 -45.07
N GLU A 151 18.54 15.33 -45.07
CA GLU A 151 17.47 15.49 -46.04
C GLU A 151 16.37 16.44 -45.54
N ASN A 152 16.09 16.44 -44.23
CA ASN A 152 15.03 17.24 -43.62
C ASN A 152 15.43 17.76 -42.21
N MET A 153 16.33 18.74 -42.16
CA MET A 153 16.81 19.34 -40.91
C MET A 153 15.71 20.08 -40.14
N GLU A 154 14.79 20.76 -40.83
CA GLU A 154 13.70 21.51 -40.20
C GLU A 154 12.71 20.57 -39.50
N GLY A 155 12.31 19.48 -40.18
CA GLY A 155 11.47 18.44 -39.58
C GLY A 155 12.15 17.76 -38.40
N TYR A 156 13.43 17.44 -38.51
CA TYR A 156 14.21 16.87 -37.40
C TYR A 156 14.22 17.79 -36.17
N ARG A 157 14.44 19.10 -36.38
CA ARG A 157 14.42 20.09 -35.30
C ARG A 157 13.03 20.21 -34.66
N SER A 158 11.98 20.32 -35.45
CA SER A 158 10.60 20.44 -34.96
C SER A 158 10.20 19.23 -34.11
N LEU A 159 10.51 18.02 -34.57
CA LEU A 159 10.25 16.78 -33.82
C LEU A 159 11.01 16.75 -32.49
N THR A 160 12.28 17.19 -32.49
CA THR A 160 13.09 17.28 -31.27
C THR A 160 12.49 18.26 -30.26
N GLU A 161 12.02 19.42 -30.71
CA GLU A 161 11.35 20.41 -29.86
C GLU A 161 10.08 19.84 -29.21
N ILE A 162 9.26 19.10 -29.97
CA ILE A 162 8.06 18.42 -29.46
C ILE A 162 8.41 17.36 -28.42
N LEU A 163 9.47 16.58 -28.63
CA LEU A 163 9.93 15.57 -27.66
C LEU A 163 10.36 16.21 -26.35
N ILE A 164 11.11 17.32 -26.40
CA ILE A 164 11.52 18.09 -25.22
C ILE A 164 10.29 18.63 -24.47
N GLU A 165 9.33 19.20 -25.18
CA GLU A 165 8.09 19.71 -24.56
C GLU A 165 7.29 18.59 -23.89
N THR A 166 7.16 17.45 -24.57
CA THR A 166 6.44 16.28 -24.06
C THR A 166 7.11 15.70 -22.82
N GLN A 167 8.45 15.59 -22.83
CA GLN A 167 9.23 15.19 -21.66
C GLN A 167 8.99 16.13 -20.48
N ASN A 168 9.05 17.44 -20.70
CA ASN A 168 8.89 18.42 -19.62
C ASN A 168 7.49 18.37 -18.99
N LYS A 169 6.45 18.20 -19.80
CA LYS A 169 5.08 17.99 -19.31
C LYS A 169 4.98 16.73 -18.46
N ALA A 170 5.56 15.62 -18.93
CA ALA A 170 5.50 14.35 -18.21
C ALA A 170 6.29 14.39 -16.91
N ARG A 171 7.49 15.00 -16.91
CA ARG A 171 8.28 15.23 -15.70
C ARG A 171 7.50 16.01 -14.66
N LYS A 172 6.83 17.09 -15.06
CA LYS A 172 6.04 17.91 -14.13
C LYS A 172 4.93 17.10 -13.44
N GLU A 173 4.22 16.26 -14.19
CA GLU A 173 3.20 15.37 -13.63
C GLU A 173 3.82 14.30 -12.71
N ILE A 174 4.95 13.70 -13.10
CA ILE A 174 5.68 12.74 -12.29
C ILE A 174 6.14 13.35 -10.97
N GLU A 175 6.77 14.53 -11.02
CA GLU A 175 7.22 15.28 -9.84
C GLU A 175 6.05 15.63 -8.91
N TYR A 176 4.92 16.05 -9.48
CA TYR A 176 3.71 16.32 -8.72
C TYR A 176 3.26 15.10 -7.91
N ILE A 177 3.19 13.92 -8.55
CA ILE A 177 2.79 12.69 -7.87
C ILE A 177 3.84 12.29 -6.82
N ILE A 178 5.13 12.31 -7.15
CA ILE A 178 6.21 11.94 -6.22
C ILE A 178 6.19 12.80 -4.96
N LEU A 179 6.01 14.12 -5.09
CA LEU A 179 5.91 15.03 -3.94
C LEU A 179 4.70 14.71 -3.05
N ARG A 180 3.58 14.30 -3.64
CA ARG A 180 2.36 13.93 -2.90
C ARG A 180 2.50 12.57 -2.23
N LEU A 181 3.08 11.59 -2.91
CA LEU A 181 3.42 10.28 -2.35
C LEU A 181 4.37 10.40 -1.17
N ARG A 182 5.37 11.28 -1.26
CA ARG A 182 6.30 11.56 -0.16
C ARG A 182 5.56 12.09 1.08
N LYS A 183 4.74 13.14 0.91
CA LYS A 183 3.95 13.70 2.02
C LYS A 183 3.02 12.66 2.64
N TYR A 184 2.40 11.83 1.79
CA TYR A 184 1.55 10.75 2.25
C TYR A 184 2.32 9.72 3.07
N ALA A 185 3.52 9.33 2.64
CA ALA A 185 4.38 8.43 3.40
C ALA A 185 4.89 9.04 4.72
N GLU A 186 5.17 10.35 4.75
CA GLU A 186 5.54 11.09 5.97
C GLU A 186 4.40 11.05 7.00
N ASN A 187 3.17 11.38 6.58
CA ASN A 187 2.00 11.34 7.48
C ASN A 187 1.73 9.94 8.06
N VAL A 188 1.88 8.89 7.26
CA VAL A 188 1.70 7.49 7.69
C VAL A 188 2.77 7.07 8.71
N ASN A 189 3.95 7.68 8.68
CA ASN A 189 4.98 7.44 9.70
C ASN A 189 4.71 8.21 10.99
N GLU A 190 4.31 9.47 10.92
CA GLU A 190 3.99 10.30 12.09
C GLU A 190 2.80 9.74 12.90
N GLU A 191 1.73 9.31 12.23
CA GLU A 191 0.57 8.69 12.89
C GLU A 191 0.95 7.40 13.64
N TYR A 192 2.01 6.72 13.20
CA TYR A 192 2.47 5.48 13.84
C TYR A 192 3.38 5.74 15.04
N GLU A 193 4.26 6.74 14.97
CA GLU A 193 5.08 7.15 16.12
C GLU A 193 4.24 7.65 17.30
N LEU A 194 3.06 8.22 17.03
CA LEU A 194 2.11 8.65 18.06
C LEU A 194 1.27 7.51 18.67
N ASN A 195 1.20 6.35 18.01
CA ASN A 195 0.41 5.19 18.41
C ASN A 195 1.27 4.02 18.95
N MET A 196 2.59 4.19 19.06
CA MET A 196 3.52 3.31 19.81
C MET A 196 3.76 3.85 21.22
#